data_AF-A0A7Y5KG90-F1
#
_entry.id   AF-A0A7Y5KG90-F1
#
_cell.length_a   1.000
_cell.length_b   1.000
_cell.length_c   1.000
_cell.angle_alpha   90.00
_cell.angle_beta   90.00
_cell.angle_gamma   90.00
#
_symmetry.space_group_name_H-M   'P 1'
#
loop_
_entity.id
_entity.type
_entity.pdbx_description
1 polymer ?
#
loop_
_entity_poly.entity_id
_entity_poly.type
_entity_poly.pdbx_seq_one_letter_code
_entity_poly.pdbx_strand_id
1 'polypeptide(L)'
;AANHSFYFGMSSVFVLAFWGSFLMYLQSQKALYSDWRRRILTFPLFMSGSMGLALNNTCAIVQGLFNRRSEFTRTPKYRIENSADQYRGKIYFGPNKRRGRLLTTGIFEMLLAIYSLAGIALSVYYAELAAIPFQALFCFGYGFIGYLSLKDIVWPRLKARFEREIWLPGRVKGVLQSQGTAP
;
A
#
# COMPACT_ATOMS: atom_id res chain seq x y z
N ALA A 1 -28.73 -16.41 -22.57
CA ALA A 1 -29.19 -16.36 -21.16
C ALA A 1 -28.59 -17.44 -20.24
N ALA A 2 -28.12 -18.60 -20.75
CA ALA A 2 -27.69 -19.74 -19.92
C ALA A 2 -26.30 -19.63 -19.23
N ASN A 3 -25.47 -18.64 -19.58
CA ASN A 3 -24.08 -18.58 -19.07
C ASN A 3 -23.94 -17.84 -17.73
N HIS A 4 -24.80 -16.87 -17.42
CA HIS A 4 -24.69 -16.08 -16.20
C HIS A 4 -24.87 -16.91 -14.93
N SER A 5 -25.81 -17.86 -14.95
CA SER A 5 -26.09 -18.77 -13.82
C SER A 5 -24.90 -19.64 -13.48
N PHE A 6 -24.16 -20.10 -14.51
CA PHE A 6 -22.94 -20.88 -14.34
C PHE A 6 -21.81 -20.05 -13.72
N TYR A 7 -21.60 -18.82 -14.20
CA TYR A 7 -20.61 -17.90 -13.62
C TYR A 7 -20.92 -17.56 -12.15
N PHE A 8 -22.19 -17.34 -11.80
CA PHE A 8 -22.62 -17.13 -10.42
C PHE A 8 -22.40 -18.37 -9.55
N GLY A 9 -22.76 -19.55 -10.07
CA GLY A 9 -22.52 -20.82 -9.38
C GLY A 9 -21.03 -21.10 -9.14
N MET A 10 -20.15 -20.76 -10.09
CA MET A 10 -18.70 -20.87 -9.91
C MET A 10 -18.18 -19.84 -8.90
N SER A 11 -18.70 -18.61 -8.92
CA SER A 11 -18.27 -17.52 -8.05
C SER A 11 -18.66 -17.75 -6.59
N SER A 12 -19.80 -18.41 -6.32
CA SER A 12 -20.27 -18.70 -4.96
C SER A 12 -19.35 -19.68 -4.21
N VAL A 13 -18.65 -20.58 -4.91
CA VAL A 13 -17.65 -21.47 -4.32
C VAL A 13 -16.52 -20.69 -3.66
N PHE A 14 -16.07 -19.59 -4.28
CA PHE A 14 -15.01 -18.74 -3.72
C PHE A 14 -15.48 -17.99 -2.46
N VAL A 15 -16.78 -17.66 -2.37
CA VAL A 15 -17.36 -17.06 -1.15
C VAL A 15 -17.29 -18.05 0.01
N LEU A 16 -17.56 -19.34 -0.22
CA LEU A 16 -17.46 -20.37 0.82
C LEU A 16 -16.02 -20.55 1.33
N ALA A 17 -15.02 -20.48 0.44
CA ALA A 17 -13.62 -20.56 0.82
C ALA A 17 -13.20 -19.42 1.78
N PHE A 18 -13.74 -18.21 1.57
CA PHE A 18 -13.50 -17.06 2.45
C PHE A 18 -13.99 -17.30 3.89
N TRP A 19 -15.15 -17.93 4.05
CA TRP A 19 -15.69 -18.27 5.37
C TRP A 19 -14.79 -19.23 6.14
N GLY A 20 -14.15 -20.19 5.46
CA GLY A 20 -13.20 -21.11 6.10
C GLY A 20 -12.04 -20.38 6.78
N SER A 21 -11.37 -19.48 6.05
CA SER A 21 -10.27 -18.68 6.61
C SER A 21 -10.74 -17.76 7.74
N PHE A 22 -11.91 -17.13 7.59
CA PHE A 22 -12.47 -16.27 8.65
C PHE A 22 -12.77 -17.06 9.93
N LEU A 23 -13.41 -18.24 9.83
CA LEU A 23 -13.73 -19.08 10.97
C LEU A 23 -12.47 -19.60 11.68
N MET A 24 -11.44 -19.97 10.92
CA MET A 24 -10.15 -20.36 11.50
C MET A 24 -9.52 -19.20 12.30
N TYR A 25 -9.54 -17.98 11.75
CA TYR A 25 -9.08 -16.79 12.47
C TYR A 25 -9.94 -16.50 13.71
N LEU A 26 -11.26 -16.55 13.59
CA LEU A 26 -12.16 -16.34 14.72
C LEU A 26 -11.90 -17.34 15.85
N GLN A 27 -11.74 -18.63 15.53
CA GLN A 27 -11.51 -19.66 16.51
C GLN A 27 -10.12 -19.55 17.15
N SER A 28 -9.09 -19.22 16.37
CA SER A 28 -7.76 -18.96 16.93
C SER A 28 -7.75 -17.75 17.87
N GLN A 29 -8.46 -16.66 17.54
CA GLN A 29 -8.59 -15.51 18.44
C GLN A 29 -9.31 -15.88 19.73
N LYS A 30 -10.40 -16.66 19.66
CA LYS A 30 -11.13 -17.15 20.84
C LYS A 30 -10.28 -18.05 21.74
N ALA A 31 -9.43 -18.88 21.15
CA ALA A 31 -8.60 -19.83 21.89
C ALA A 31 -7.41 -19.16 22.60
N LEU A 32 -6.80 -18.13 21.98
CA LEU A 32 -5.59 -17.50 22.52
C LEU A 32 -5.86 -16.28 23.40
N TYR A 33 -6.99 -15.58 23.22
CA TYR A 33 -7.18 -14.25 23.79
C TYR A 33 -8.54 -14.09 24.49
N SER A 34 -8.52 -13.56 25.71
CA SER A 34 -9.75 -13.20 26.45
C SER A 34 -10.49 -12.01 25.81
N ASP A 35 -9.76 -11.09 25.16
CA ASP A 35 -10.27 -9.92 24.46
C ASP A 35 -10.60 -10.15 22.96
N TRP A 36 -10.85 -11.40 22.56
CA TRP A 36 -11.05 -11.82 21.17
C TRP A 36 -12.09 -10.98 20.40
N ARG A 37 -13.14 -10.50 21.07
CA ARG A 37 -14.20 -9.67 20.47
C ARG A 37 -13.66 -8.34 19.92
N ARG A 38 -12.73 -7.71 20.64
CA ARG A 38 -12.11 -6.46 20.20
C ARG A 38 -11.16 -6.71 19.03
N ARG A 39 -10.43 -7.83 19.08
CA ARG A 39 -9.45 -8.21 18.05
C ARG A 39 -10.12 -8.55 16.71
N ILE A 40 -11.24 -9.29 16.75
CA ILE A 40 -11.95 -9.65 15.53
C ILE A 40 -12.59 -8.43 14.84
N LEU A 41 -12.97 -7.39 15.60
CA LEU A 41 -13.45 -6.12 15.02
C LEU A 41 -12.35 -5.38 14.24
N THR A 42 -11.08 -5.59 14.57
CA THR A 42 -9.94 -5.05 13.82
C THR A 42 -9.61 -5.89 12.57
N PHE A 43 -10.20 -7.08 12.44
CA PHE A 43 -9.89 -8.00 11.34
C PHE A 43 -10.20 -7.43 9.95
N PRO A 44 -11.32 -6.72 9.70
CA PRO A 44 -11.55 -6.06 8.41
C PRO A 44 -10.47 -5.03 8.06
N LEU A 45 -9.98 -4.28 9.06
CA LEU A 45 -8.87 -3.35 8.86
C LEU A 45 -7.58 -4.08 8.49
N PHE A 46 -7.27 -5.18 9.17
CA PHE A 46 -6.13 -6.04 8.85
C PHE A 46 -6.23 -6.63 7.43
N MET A 47 -7.42 -7.10 7.06
CA MET A 47 -7.69 -7.66 5.73
C MET A 47 -7.48 -6.61 4.63
N SER A 48 -8.01 -5.41 4.82
CA SER A 48 -7.80 -4.31 3.88
C SER A 48 -6.32 -3.93 3.76
N GLY A 49 -5.59 -3.82 4.87
CA GLY A 49 -4.14 -3.58 4.83
C GLY A 49 -3.38 -4.66 4.04
N SER A 50 -3.73 -5.93 4.25
CA SER A 50 -3.13 -7.05 3.52
C SER A 50 -3.43 -7.00 2.01
N MET A 51 -4.65 -6.63 1.63
CA MET A 51 -5.04 -6.40 0.22
C MET A 51 -4.25 -5.24 -0.40
N GLY A 52 -4.06 -4.14 0.33
CA GLY A 52 -3.29 -2.99 -0.14
C GLY A 52 -1.83 -3.32 -0.47
N LEU A 53 -1.23 -4.28 0.25
CA LEU A 53 0.13 -4.75 -0.01
C LEU A 53 0.26 -5.67 -1.24
N ALA A 54 -0.86 -6.11 -1.82
CA ALA A 54 -0.86 -7.10 -2.91
C ALA A 54 -0.08 -6.63 -4.15
N LEU A 55 -0.16 -5.35 -4.53
CA LEU A 55 0.57 -4.82 -5.68
C LEU A 55 2.08 -4.94 -5.46
N ASN A 56 2.57 -4.45 -4.31
CA ASN A 56 3.98 -4.49 -3.96
C ASN A 56 4.50 -5.94 -3.88
N ASN A 57 3.71 -6.83 -3.25
CA ASN A 57 4.03 -8.25 -3.18
C ASN A 57 4.12 -8.88 -4.58
N THR A 58 3.18 -8.58 -5.47
CA THR A 58 3.18 -9.06 -6.86
C THR A 58 4.41 -8.57 -7.61
N CYS A 59 4.76 -7.28 -7.48
CA CYS A 59 5.97 -6.74 -8.09
C CYS A 59 7.23 -7.45 -7.58
N ALA A 60 7.30 -7.80 -6.30
CA ALA A 60 8.43 -8.53 -5.72
C ALA A 60 8.53 -9.96 -6.26
N ILE A 61 7.40 -10.67 -6.37
CA ILE A 61 7.34 -12.02 -6.95
C ILE A 61 7.80 -12.00 -8.41
N VAL A 62 7.27 -11.09 -9.22
CA VAL A 62 7.65 -10.94 -10.64
C VAL A 62 9.15 -10.67 -10.78
N GLN A 63 9.72 -9.80 -9.94
CA GLN A 63 11.17 -9.56 -9.94
C GLN A 63 11.98 -10.81 -9.58
N GLY A 64 11.51 -11.58 -8.59
CA GLY A 64 12.11 -12.85 -8.21
C GLY A 64 12.09 -13.89 -9.33
N LEU A 65 10.96 -14.01 -10.05
CA LEU A 65 10.83 -14.93 -11.18
C LEU A 65 11.77 -14.59 -12.33
N PHE A 66 11.96 -13.30 -12.64
CA PHE A 66 12.89 -12.87 -13.69
C PHE A 66 14.36 -12.88 -13.25
N ASN A 67 14.68 -13.47 -12.09
CA ASN A 67 16.01 -13.52 -11.47
C ASN A 67 16.74 -12.16 -11.49
N ARG A 68 15.97 -11.07 -11.54
CA ARG A 68 16.48 -9.74 -11.23
C ARG A 68 16.86 -9.85 -9.78
N ARG A 69 18.10 -9.48 -9.42
CA ARG A 69 18.49 -9.37 -8.01
C ARG A 69 17.55 -8.37 -7.35
N SER A 70 16.44 -8.88 -6.83
CA SER A 70 15.64 -8.19 -5.85
C SER A 70 16.59 -8.10 -4.68
N GLU A 71 17.07 -6.90 -4.44
CA GLU A 71 17.66 -6.55 -3.16
C GLU A 71 16.54 -6.73 -2.10
N PHE A 72 16.19 -7.97 -1.80
CA PHE A 72 15.80 -8.40 -0.45
C PHE A 72 17.05 -8.25 0.43
N THR A 73 17.68 -7.06 0.37
CA THR A 73 18.68 -6.60 1.32
C THR A 73 18.02 -6.81 2.65
N ARG A 74 18.69 -7.60 3.50
CA ARG A 74 18.25 -7.94 4.86
C ARG A 74 17.49 -6.74 5.42
N THR A 75 16.26 -7.00 5.89
CA THR A 75 15.35 -5.98 6.42
C THR A 75 16.16 -4.95 7.21
N PRO A 76 16.20 -3.70 6.75
CA PRO A 76 17.15 -2.74 7.27
C PRO A 76 16.86 -2.54 8.77
N LYS A 77 17.83 -2.92 9.60
CA LYS A 77 17.74 -2.79 11.05
C LYS A 77 17.91 -1.33 11.42
N TYR A 78 16.83 -0.57 11.33
CA TYR A 78 16.79 0.79 11.82
C TYR A 78 16.71 0.71 13.35
N ARG A 79 17.87 0.76 14.00
CA ARG A 79 17.98 1.00 15.46
C ARG A 79 17.39 2.38 15.75
N ILE A 80 16.09 2.45 15.95
CA ILE A 80 15.30 3.64 16.30
C ILE A 80 14.93 3.43 17.76
N GLU A 81 15.64 4.11 18.65
CA GLU A 81 15.41 4.01 20.09
C GLU A 81 14.58 5.19 20.61
N ASN A 82 14.59 6.33 19.90
CA ASN A 82 13.85 7.54 20.25
C ASN A 82 12.90 7.99 19.15
N SER A 83 11.81 8.68 19.52
CA SER A 83 10.82 9.25 18.59
C SER A 83 11.37 10.38 17.70
N ALA A 84 12.56 10.90 18.01
CA ALA A 84 13.30 11.86 17.20
C ALA A 84 14.28 11.20 16.19
N ASP A 85 14.51 9.90 16.26
CA ASP A 85 15.46 9.21 15.38
C ASP A 85 14.91 9.17 13.94
N GLN A 86 15.63 9.80 13.01
CA GLN A 86 15.21 9.86 11.61
C GLN A 86 15.69 8.63 10.84
N TYR A 87 14.74 7.93 10.21
CA TYR A 87 15.02 6.81 9.28
C TYR A 87 15.80 7.23 8.01
N ARG A 88 15.94 8.53 7.75
CA ARG A 88 16.19 9.12 6.42
C ARG A 88 17.65 9.18 5.98
N GLY A 89 18.61 8.71 6.78
CA GLY A 89 20.04 8.75 6.46
C GLY A 89 20.77 7.40 6.48
N LYS A 90 20.10 6.29 6.85
CA LYS A 90 20.77 5.00 7.02
C LYS A 90 20.86 4.27 5.66
N ILE A 91 22.03 4.44 5.01
CA ILE A 91 22.78 3.80 3.89
C ILE A 91 22.16 2.67 3.04
N TYR A 92 21.08 2.00 3.46
CA TYR A 92 20.68 0.72 2.88
C TYR A 92 20.14 0.78 1.44
N PHE A 93 19.72 1.95 0.93
CA PHE A 93 19.33 2.12 -0.49
C PHE A 93 19.53 3.57 -0.94
N GLY A 94 20.14 3.79 -2.12
CA GLY A 94 20.31 5.13 -2.69
C GLY A 94 18.96 5.88 -2.80
N PRO A 95 18.87 7.12 -2.31
CA PRO A 95 17.59 7.83 -2.11
C PRO A 95 16.80 8.01 -3.41
N ASN A 96 17.45 8.07 -4.58
CA ASN A 96 16.78 8.27 -5.86
C ASN A 96 16.12 7.00 -6.42
N LYS A 97 16.77 5.82 -6.33
CA LYS A 97 16.26 4.57 -6.92
C LYS A 97 15.05 4.02 -6.14
N ARG A 98 15.11 4.08 -4.80
CA ARG A 98 13.97 3.71 -3.92
C ARG A 98 12.78 4.63 -4.15
N ARG A 99 13.03 5.93 -4.31
CA ARG A 99 11.99 6.95 -4.49
C ARG A 99 11.26 6.85 -5.82
N GLY A 100 11.99 6.55 -6.90
CA GLY A 100 11.38 6.29 -8.22
C GLY A 100 10.43 5.10 -8.15
N ARG A 101 10.88 3.98 -7.58
CA ARG A 101 10.03 2.78 -7.40
C ARG A 101 8.78 3.06 -6.56
N LEU A 102 8.94 3.68 -5.39
CA LEU A 102 7.81 3.99 -4.50
C LEU A 102 6.79 4.93 -5.16
N LEU A 103 7.24 5.86 -6.01
CA LEU A 103 6.35 6.75 -6.74
C LEU A 103 5.53 5.97 -7.77
N THR A 104 6.19 5.12 -8.55
CA THR A 104 5.52 4.29 -9.56
C THR A 104 4.50 3.36 -8.90
N THR A 105 4.91 2.60 -7.88
CA THR A 105 3.98 1.68 -7.19
C THR A 105 2.85 2.43 -6.47
N GLY A 106 3.14 3.56 -5.82
CA GLY A 106 2.13 4.39 -5.16
C GLY A 106 1.07 4.96 -6.11
N ILE A 107 1.47 5.35 -7.33
CA ILE A 107 0.51 5.78 -8.35
C ILE A 107 -0.38 4.61 -8.78
N PHE A 108 0.20 3.42 -9.03
CA PHE A 108 -0.58 2.24 -9.38
C PHE A 108 -1.53 1.79 -8.25
N GLU A 109 -1.10 1.89 -6.99
CA GLU A 109 -1.96 1.66 -5.82
C GLU A 109 -3.16 2.62 -5.84
N MET A 110 -2.94 3.93 -6.07
CA MET A 110 -4.04 4.90 -6.16
C MET A 110 -4.97 4.62 -7.35
N LEU A 111 -4.44 4.20 -8.50
CA LEU A 111 -5.26 3.81 -9.65
C LEU A 111 -6.12 2.58 -9.34
N LEU A 112 -5.58 1.59 -8.63
CA LEU A 112 -6.35 0.42 -8.18
C LEU A 112 -7.43 0.79 -7.14
N ALA A 113 -7.17 1.79 -6.29
CA ALA A 113 -8.18 2.31 -5.38
C ALA A 113 -9.36 2.93 -6.14
N ILE A 114 -9.07 3.75 -7.16
CA ILE A 114 -10.08 4.36 -8.05
C ILE A 114 -10.84 3.27 -8.82
N TYR A 115 -10.13 2.26 -9.34
CA TYR A 115 -10.74 1.11 -10.01
C TYR A 115 -11.71 0.37 -9.08
N SER A 116 -11.31 0.12 -7.83
CA SER A 116 -12.16 -0.53 -6.83
C SER A 116 -13.38 0.33 -6.47
N LEU A 117 -13.21 1.65 -6.40
CA LEU A 117 -14.31 2.59 -6.20
C LEU A 117 -15.33 2.56 -7.35
N ALA A 118 -14.85 2.50 -8.60
CA ALA A 118 -15.72 2.29 -9.75
C ALA A 118 -16.44 0.93 -9.68
N GLY A 119 -15.75 -0.11 -9.20
CA GLY A 119 -16.34 -1.43 -8.92
C GLY A 119 -17.48 -1.37 -7.89
N ILE A 120 -17.35 -0.56 -6.84
CA ILE A 120 -18.44 -0.31 -5.87
C ILE A 120 -19.64 0.34 -6.57
N ALA A 121 -19.40 1.39 -7.36
CA ALA A 121 -20.47 2.10 -8.08
C ALA A 121 -21.22 1.17 -9.05
N LEU A 122 -20.49 0.33 -9.79
CA LEU A 122 -21.08 -0.68 -10.67
C LEU A 122 -21.83 -1.75 -9.88
N SER A 123 -21.31 -2.20 -8.74
CA SER A 123 -21.99 -3.19 -7.90
C SER A 123 -23.33 -2.67 -7.38
N VAL A 124 -23.41 -1.38 -7.03
CA VAL A 124 -24.67 -0.72 -6.68
C VAL A 124 -25.62 -0.65 -7.87
N TYR A 125 -25.12 -0.29 -9.06
CA TYR A 125 -25.94 -0.20 -10.27
C TYR A 125 -26.57 -1.54 -10.69
N TYR A 126 -25.81 -2.64 -10.60
CA TYR A 126 -26.29 -3.98 -10.94
C TYR A 126 -26.98 -4.72 -9.76
N ALA A 127 -27.18 -4.06 -8.62
CA ALA A 127 -27.75 -4.63 -7.39
C ALA A 127 -26.96 -5.84 -6.81
N GLU A 128 -25.67 -5.93 -7.12
CA GLU A 128 -24.76 -6.98 -6.65
C GLU A 128 -24.15 -6.61 -5.29
N LEU A 129 -24.99 -6.58 -4.26
CA LEU A 129 -24.60 -6.09 -2.92
C LEU A 129 -23.53 -6.95 -2.24
N ALA A 130 -23.43 -8.23 -2.61
CA ALA A 130 -22.45 -9.16 -2.05
C ALA A 130 -21.00 -8.77 -2.38
N ALA A 131 -20.77 -8.08 -3.51
CA ALA A 131 -19.43 -7.65 -3.93
C ALA A 131 -18.94 -6.38 -3.21
N ILE A 132 -19.87 -5.54 -2.74
CA ILE A 132 -19.57 -4.24 -2.10
C ILE A 132 -18.59 -4.35 -0.93
N PRO A 133 -18.77 -5.23 0.08
CA PRO A 133 -17.85 -5.28 1.22
C PRO A 133 -16.42 -5.65 0.79
N PHE A 134 -16.26 -6.53 -0.20
CA PHE A 134 -14.94 -6.89 -0.71
C PHE A 134 -14.30 -5.73 -1.49
N GLN A 135 -15.07 -5.08 -2.38
CA GLN A 135 -14.61 -3.92 -3.13
C GLN A 135 -14.24 -2.75 -2.22
N ALA A 136 -14.98 -2.54 -1.12
CA ALA A 136 -14.66 -1.54 -0.11
C ALA A 136 -13.32 -1.82 0.60
N LEU A 137 -13.04 -3.08 0.94
CA LEU A 137 -11.76 -3.47 1.54
C LEU A 137 -10.58 -3.21 0.59
N PHE A 138 -10.72 -3.51 -0.70
CA PHE A 138 -9.73 -3.18 -1.73
C PHE A 138 -9.55 -1.67 -1.91
N CYS A 139 -10.65 -0.93 -2.03
CA CYS A 139 -10.62 0.53 -2.16
C CYS A 139 -9.89 1.18 -0.98
N PHE A 140 -10.25 0.80 0.26
CA PHE A 140 -9.59 1.32 1.45
C PHE A 140 -8.12 0.86 1.54
N GLY A 141 -7.82 -0.39 1.16
CA GLY A 141 -6.49 -0.95 1.28
C GLY A 141 -5.50 -0.29 0.33
N TYR A 142 -5.85 -0.26 -0.95
CA TYR A 142 -5.05 0.41 -1.97
C TYR A 142 -4.97 1.93 -1.74
N GLY A 143 -6.07 2.57 -1.33
CA GLY A 143 -6.08 3.99 -1.01
C GLY A 143 -5.17 4.33 0.17
N PHE A 144 -5.21 3.53 1.24
CA PHE A 144 -4.37 3.73 2.42
C PHE A 144 -2.88 3.54 2.11
N ILE A 145 -2.50 2.43 1.47
CA ILE A 145 -1.09 2.17 1.12
C ILE A 145 -0.60 3.18 0.08
N GLY A 146 -1.38 3.47 -0.96
CA GLY A 146 -1.04 4.47 -1.98
C GLY A 146 -0.86 5.87 -1.40
N TYR A 147 -1.73 6.28 -0.47
CA TYR A 147 -1.61 7.54 0.26
C TYR A 147 -0.31 7.60 1.07
N LEU A 148 0.02 6.55 1.83
CA LEU A 148 1.27 6.48 2.60
C LEU A 148 2.50 6.54 1.69
N SER A 149 2.51 5.77 0.61
CA SER A 149 3.56 5.77 -0.41
C SER A 149 3.81 7.18 -0.97
N LEU A 150 2.75 7.90 -1.34
CA LEU A 150 2.85 9.26 -1.87
C LEU A 150 3.26 10.28 -0.80
N LYS A 151 2.70 10.20 0.41
CA LYS A 151 3.03 11.08 1.53
C LYS A 151 4.52 11.00 1.86
N ASP A 152 5.08 9.79 1.93
CA ASP A 152 6.50 9.57 2.21
C ASP A 152 7.42 10.20 1.15
N ILE A 153 6.93 10.34 -0.08
CA ILE A 153 7.70 10.94 -1.18
C ILE A 153 7.56 12.46 -1.20
N VAL A 154 6.33 12.96 -1.04
CA VAL A 154 5.94 14.37 -1.20
C VAL A 154 6.29 15.20 0.02
N TRP A 155 5.99 14.72 1.24
CA TRP A 155 6.21 15.47 2.47
C TRP A 155 7.66 15.97 2.63
N PRO A 156 8.68 15.15 2.33
CA PRO A 156 10.06 15.62 2.31
C PRO A 156 10.41 16.66 1.25
N ARG A 157 9.77 16.59 0.07
CA ARG A 157 10.02 17.54 -1.02
C ARG A 157 9.51 18.91 -0.63
N LEU A 158 8.30 18.94 -0.07
CA LEU A 158 7.68 20.17 0.40
C LEU A 158 8.51 20.78 1.53
N LYS A 159 8.90 20.00 2.54
CA LYS A 159 9.75 20.50 3.63
C LYS A 159 11.10 21.04 3.13
N ALA A 160 11.82 20.30 2.29
CA ALA A 160 13.11 20.74 1.76
C ALA A 160 13.00 21.94 0.81
N ARG A 161 11.92 22.04 0.04
CA ARG A 161 11.65 23.22 -0.81
C ARG A 161 11.36 24.45 0.06
N PHE A 162 10.51 24.30 1.07
CA PHE A 162 10.14 25.36 1.99
C PHE A 162 11.33 25.89 2.78
N GLU A 163 12.16 25.00 3.34
CA GLU A 163 13.41 25.38 4.03
C GLU A 163 14.38 26.12 3.10
N ARG A 164 14.53 25.68 1.84
CA ARG A 164 15.36 26.39 0.86
C ARG A 164 14.82 27.76 0.47
N GLU A 165 13.49 27.92 0.41
CA GLU A 165 12.89 29.19 0.04
C GLU A 165 12.97 30.22 1.18
N ILE A 166 12.83 29.82 2.44
CA ILE A 166 12.80 30.71 3.62
C ILE A 166 14.19 31.00 4.20
N TRP A 167 15.07 30.00 4.31
CA TRP A 167 16.30 30.14 5.08
C TRP A 167 17.56 30.42 4.26
N LEU A 168 17.54 30.26 2.93
CA LEU A 168 18.72 30.51 2.11
C LEU A 168 18.80 31.99 1.69
N PRO A 169 19.84 32.74 2.11
CA PRO A 169 20.06 34.09 1.61
C PRO A 169 20.27 34.06 0.09
N GLY A 170 19.83 35.11 -0.61
CA GLY A 170 19.78 35.16 -2.09
C GLY A 170 21.11 34.82 -2.80
N ARG A 171 22.25 35.07 -2.14
CA ARG A 171 23.59 34.73 -2.63
C ARG A 171 23.83 33.21 -2.76
N VAL A 172 23.25 32.40 -1.88
CA VAL A 172 23.41 30.93 -1.88
C VAL A 172 22.45 30.27 -2.86
N LYS A 173 21.26 30.87 -3.11
CA LYS A 173 20.30 30.37 -4.11
C LYS A 173 20.88 30.35 -5.53
N GLY A 174 21.63 31.38 -5.92
CA GLY A 174 22.26 31.47 -7.25
C GLY A 174 23.35 30.43 -7.48
N VAL A 175 24.14 30.10 -6.45
CA VAL A 175 25.21 29.08 -6.53
C VAL A 175 24.64 27.66 -6.65
N LEU A 176 23.54 27.36 -5.96
CA LEU A 176 22.92 26.03 -6.05
C LEU A 176 22.17 25.80 -7.38
N GLN A 177 21.65 26.87 -7.99
CA GLN A 177 21.02 26.80 -9.31
C GLN A 177 22.02 26.60 -10.44
N SER A 178 23.22 27.19 -10.34
CA SER A 178 24.28 26.97 -11.34
C SER A 178 24.92 25.59 -11.27
N GLN A 179 24.89 24.91 -10.11
CA GLN A 179 25.44 23.55 -9.95
C GLN A 179 24.46 22.43 -10.32
N GLY A 180 23.18 22.72 -10.57
CA GLY A 180 22.19 21.74 -11.03
C GLY A 180 22.10 21.57 -12.54
N THR A 181 22.87 22.36 -13.29
CA THR A 181 22.93 22.38 -14.76
C THR A 181 24.36 22.12 -15.23
N ALA A 182 24.85 20.90 -15.04
CA ALA A 182 25.98 20.40 -15.81
C ALA A 182 25.55 19.06 -16.42
N PRO A 183 25.83 18.83 -17.72
CA PRO A 183 25.29 17.72 -18.51
C PRO A 183 25.69 16.34 -17.99
#